data_AF-A0AAU4KUF0-F1
#
_entry.id   AF-A0AAU4KUF0-F1
#
_cell.length_a   1.000
_cell.length_b   1.000
_cell.length_c   1.000
_cell.angle_alpha   90.00
_cell.angle_beta   90.00
_cell.angle_gamma   90.00
#
_symmetry.space_group_name_H-M   'P 1'
#
loop_
_entity.id
_entity.type
_entity.pdbx_description
1 polymer ?
#
loop_
_entity_poly.entity_id
_entity_poly.type
_entity_poly.pdbx_seq_one_letter_code
_entity_poly.pdbx_strand_id
1 'polypeptide(L)'
;MSPSTEPPAAAQPDLDVLLPGLGGNPSAPPEVLIRLTAANIDRSGLARRRDLPPEAAAVLATDPDAAVRSDLAAHPHLPPAVQLALAGDADPGVRGRLAEGAEYFTTAGVHGRLLPDPLTYEVYELLTCDPEPKVRRALAFNHRLPEDLRVRMLDDPDPRTAAIAASQWPSASAGRIQELLARVTGSFGRELLLLRLDGPLPVEAAYALVAEIDSAVDGTSRSEGLLSQVAEVADLDTGLTDRFLATPDLRAAVAANPTLPPEHVADLARDPDNRVRAAVAARRGLDPVLRESIPVDYDDRSSRVVGWLRTEDLSAADRMAFARSRHQIFRKTLAMRPDLPDDVVGILADDESFAVRLFVCERQPNAPGRLLAQIAEKWTSYSRWDMLGHKNFPADAATRLARSDDVQDRAVAAAHPGLPADTIEALLTDENDAVRRWAATNPAIPADRLTELLGAADRSVAAGAAANPSLPLTAMHRILDRAGL
;
A
#
# COMPACT_ATOMS: atom_id res chain seq x y z
N MET A 1 -4.28 71.71 -6.78
CA MET A 1 -3.55 70.54 -6.25
C MET A 1 -4.39 69.32 -6.54
N SER A 2 -4.08 68.61 -7.62
CA SER A 2 -4.69 67.30 -7.88
C SER A 2 -4.05 66.28 -6.95
N PRO A 3 -4.81 65.43 -6.25
CA PRO A 3 -4.21 64.38 -5.44
C PRO A 3 -3.66 63.32 -6.39
N SER A 4 -2.34 63.14 -6.37
CA SER A 4 -1.70 61.97 -6.96
C SER A 4 -2.14 60.75 -6.16
N THR A 5 -3.08 59.98 -6.69
CA THR A 5 -3.26 58.58 -6.31
C THR A 5 -2.12 57.80 -6.93
N GLU A 6 -1.04 57.62 -6.15
CA GLU A 6 -0.08 56.54 -6.41
C GLU A 6 -0.86 55.21 -6.43
N PRO A 7 -0.59 54.32 -7.41
CA PRO A 7 -1.14 52.98 -7.38
C PRO A 7 -0.65 52.28 -6.10
N PRO A 8 -1.47 51.42 -5.46
CA PRO A 8 -1.03 50.69 -4.28
C PRO A 8 0.24 49.91 -4.63
N ALA A 9 1.28 50.08 -3.80
CA ALA A 9 2.51 49.31 -3.91
C ALA A 9 2.14 47.83 -4.00
N ALA A 10 2.61 47.14 -5.04
CA ALA A 10 2.37 45.70 -5.21
C ALA A 10 2.73 45.01 -3.90
N ALA A 11 1.76 44.30 -3.31
CA ALA A 11 1.94 43.63 -2.04
C ALA A 11 3.20 42.76 -2.13
N GLN A 12 4.12 42.96 -1.20
CA GLN A 12 5.39 42.24 -1.22
C GLN A 12 5.07 40.76 -0.97
N PRO A 13 5.59 39.84 -1.79
CA PRO A 13 5.18 38.44 -1.71
C PRO A 13 5.53 37.86 -0.34
N ASP A 14 4.55 37.19 0.25
CA ASP A 14 4.64 36.58 1.58
C ASP A 14 5.50 35.32 1.52
N LEU A 15 6.80 35.46 1.81
CA LEU A 15 7.78 34.36 1.72
C LEU A 15 7.46 33.20 2.66
N ASP A 16 6.77 33.46 3.79
CA ASP A 16 6.33 32.42 4.72
C ASP A 16 5.29 31.48 4.09
N VAL A 17 4.64 31.92 3.00
CA VAL A 17 3.66 31.16 2.22
C VAL A 17 4.30 30.54 0.99
N LEU A 18 5.14 31.29 0.29
CA LEU A 18 5.72 30.86 -0.97
C LEU A 18 6.78 29.77 -0.79
N LEU A 19 7.61 29.82 0.26
CA LEU A 19 8.68 28.83 0.48
C LEU A 19 8.11 27.43 0.79
N PRO A 20 7.12 27.26 1.68
CA PRO A 20 6.45 25.96 1.84
C PRO A 20 5.76 25.50 0.55
N GLY A 21 5.14 26.42 -0.20
CA GLY A 21 4.53 26.11 -1.50
C GLY A 21 5.54 25.57 -2.50
N LEU A 22 6.71 26.19 -2.62
CA LEU A 22 7.82 25.67 -3.43
C LEU A 22 8.31 24.31 -2.94
N GLY A 23 8.39 24.10 -1.63
CA GLY A 23 8.73 22.81 -1.04
C GLY A 23 7.76 21.69 -1.43
N GLY A 24 6.48 22.01 -1.63
CA GLY A 24 5.46 21.09 -2.14
C GLY A 24 5.35 21.01 -3.67
N ASN A 25 6.10 21.83 -4.43
CA ASN A 25 5.97 21.89 -5.89
C ASN A 25 6.55 20.61 -6.54
N PRO A 26 5.75 19.78 -7.23
CA PRO A 26 6.21 18.52 -7.82
C PRO A 26 7.19 18.69 -8.99
N SER A 27 7.41 19.93 -9.46
CA SER A 27 8.33 20.27 -10.54
C SER A 27 9.52 21.13 -10.08
N ALA A 28 9.69 21.34 -8.77
CA ALA A 28 10.89 21.98 -8.22
C ALA A 28 12.14 21.15 -8.51
N PRO A 29 13.16 21.69 -9.20
CA PRO A 29 14.37 20.93 -9.53
C PRO A 29 15.31 20.76 -8.32
N PRO A 30 16.29 19.83 -8.38
CA PRO A 30 17.20 19.53 -7.28
C PRO A 30 17.84 20.75 -6.62
N GLU A 31 18.30 21.73 -7.41
CA GLU A 31 18.94 22.95 -6.90
C GLU A 31 18.00 23.84 -6.07
N VAL A 32 16.70 23.83 -6.36
CA VAL A 32 15.68 24.54 -5.56
C VAL A 32 15.46 23.81 -4.24
N LEU A 33 15.34 22.48 -4.28
CA LEU A 33 15.13 21.65 -3.08
C LEU A 33 16.31 21.72 -2.12
N ILE A 34 17.54 21.70 -2.63
CA ILE A 34 18.77 21.87 -1.83
C ILE A 34 18.74 23.22 -1.10
N ARG A 35 18.47 24.33 -1.80
CA ARG A 35 18.38 25.66 -1.17
C ARG A 35 17.27 25.74 -0.12
N LEU A 36 16.13 25.09 -0.36
CA LEU A 36 15.02 25.04 0.60
C LEU A 36 15.35 24.31 1.90
N THR A 37 16.36 23.43 1.93
CA THR A 37 16.81 22.82 3.19
C THR A 37 17.33 23.85 4.18
N ALA A 38 17.85 24.99 3.72
CA ALA A 38 18.26 26.09 4.58
C ALA A 38 17.10 27.04 4.97
N ALA A 39 15.94 26.91 4.33
CA ALA A 39 14.78 27.76 4.60
C ALA A 39 14.19 27.50 5.99
N ASN A 40 13.59 28.52 6.58
CA ASN A 40 12.82 28.39 7.83
C ASN A 40 11.39 27.93 7.54
N ILE A 41 11.24 26.71 7.07
CA ILE A 41 9.96 26.06 6.75
C ILE A 41 9.83 24.74 7.50
N ASP A 42 8.62 24.17 7.53
CA ASP A 42 8.45 22.76 7.90
C ASP A 42 9.11 21.85 6.86
N ARG A 43 10.31 21.35 7.19
CA ARG A 43 11.10 20.49 6.31
C ARG A 43 10.56 19.06 6.22
N SER A 44 9.55 18.70 7.01
CA SER A 44 8.85 17.40 6.91
C SER A 44 8.22 17.23 5.53
N GLY A 45 7.78 18.34 4.90
CA GLY A 45 7.32 18.34 3.51
C GLY A 45 8.42 17.92 2.52
N LEU A 46 9.65 18.46 2.69
CA LEU A 46 10.80 18.11 1.87
C LEU A 46 11.25 16.67 2.09
N ALA A 47 11.34 16.23 3.35
CA ALA A 47 11.78 14.88 3.72
C ALA A 47 10.89 13.78 3.10
N ARG A 48 9.60 14.05 2.91
CA ARG A 48 8.62 13.13 2.30
C ARG A 48 8.63 13.13 0.77
N ARG A 49 9.39 14.02 0.12
CA ARG A 49 9.47 14.08 -1.34
C ARG A 49 10.23 12.89 -1.88
N ARG A 50 9.65 12.17 -2.85
CA ARG A 50 10.29 11.00 -3.49
C ARG A 50 11.43 11.36 -4.45
N ASP A 51 11.48 12.62 -4.89
CA ASP A 51 12.49 13.18 -5.80
C ASP A 51 13.55 13.99 -5.05
N LEU A 52 13.66 13.81 -3.72
CA LEU A 52 14.63 14.53 -2.91
C LEU A 52 16.07 14.18 -3.33
N PRO A 53 16.92 15.17 -3.69
CA PRO A 53 18.28 14.89 -4.12
C PRO A 53 19.16 14.42 -2.94
N PRO A 54 20.19 13.57 -3.19
CA PRO A 54 21.08 13.05 -2.16
C PRO A 54 21.70 14.11 -1.25
N GLU A 55 22.04 15.27 -1.79
CA GLU A 55 22.62 16.40 -1.05
C GLU A 55 21.62 16.97 -0.05
N ALA A 56 20.36 17.13 -0.45
CA ALA A 56 19.30 17.59 0.46
C ALA A 56 19.01 16.52 1.53
N ALA A 57 18.97 15.25 1.16
CA ALA A 57 18.81 14.14 2.11
C ALA A 57 19.94 14.13 3.16
N ALA A 58 21.20 14.36 2.76
CA ALA A 58 22.32 14.44 3.68
C ALA A 58 22.19 15.58 4.70
N VAL A 59 21.70 16.76 4.27
CA VAL A 59 21.41 17.87 5.19
C VAL A 59 20.30 17.49 6.17
N LEU A 60 19.17 16.98 5.66
CA LEU A 60 18.01 16.62 6.47
C LEU A 60 18.28 15.47 7.44
N ALA A 61 19.24 14.59 7.16
CA ALA A 61 19.66 13.52 8.06
C ALA A 61 20.28 14.02 9.37
N THR A 62 20.68 15.29 9.41
CA THR A 62 21.23 15.96 10.60
C THR A 62 20.31 17.05 11.14
N ASP A 63 19.06 17.13 10.63
CA ASP A 63 18.09 18.13 11.08
C ASP A 63 17.85 17.98 12.60
N PRO A 64 17.79 19.08 13.37
CA PRO A 64 17.55 19.01 14.81
C PRO A 64 16.21 18.35 15.17
N ASP A 65 15.20 18.43 14.28
CA ASP A 65 13.89 17.82 14.50
C ASP A 65 13.90 16.32 14.13
N ALA A 66 13.66 15.47 15.13
CA ALA A 66 13.57 14.03 14.94
C ALA A 66 12.40 13.63 14.02
N ALA A 67 11.33 14.43 13.93
CA ALA A 67 10.22 14.17 13.02
C ALA A 67 10.67 14.28 11.55
N VAL A 68 11.49 15.29 11.22
CA VAL A 68 12.06 15.47 9.87
C VAL A 68 12.99 14.31 9.52
N ARG A 69 13.86 13.90 10.46
CA ARG A 69 14.75 12.75 10.26
C ARG A 69 13.97 11.44 10.12
N SER A 70 12.87 11.30 10.85
CA SER A 70 11.98 10.14 10.76
C SER A 70 11.25 10.09 9.42
N ASP A 71 10.72 11.21 8.92
CA ASP A 71 10.12 11.30 7.58
C ASP A 71 11.15 10.98 6.49
N LEU A 72 12.39 11.45 6.63
CA LEU A 72 13.48 11.10 5.72
C LEU A 72 13.80 9.60 5.77
N ALA A 73 13.80 8.98 6.94
CA ALA A 73 14.10 7.56 7.12
C ALA A 73 13.12 6.63 6.38
N ALA A 74 11.92 7.10 6.04
CA ALA A 74 10.97 6.35 5.23
C ALA A 74 11.22 6.47 3.71
N HIS A 75 12.17 7.30 3.27
CA HIS A 75 12.42 7.55 1.86
C HIS A 75 12.93 6.29 1.14
N PRO A 76 12.38 5.92 -0.04
CA PRO A 76 12.71 4.65 -0.69
C PRO A 76 14.14 4.59 -1.25
N HIS A 77 14.74 5.74 -1.56
CA HIS A 77 16.05 5.83 -2.23
C HIS A 77 17.06 6.61 -1.39
N LEU A 78 17.40 6.12 -0.20
CA LEU A 78 18.39 6.77 0.67
C LEU A 78 19.82 6.36 0.27
N PRO A 79 20.75 7.32 0.09
CA PRO A 79 22.17 7.02 -0.08
C PRO A 79 22.73 6.23 1.12
N PRO A 80 23.70 5.31 0.92
CA PRO A 80 24.29 4.50 2.00
C PRO A 80 24.77 5.29 3.22
N ALA A 81 25.39 6.46 2.99
CA ALA A 81 25.87 7.32 4.08
C ALA A 81 24.71 7.89 4.94
N VAL A 82 23.58 8.20 4.30
CA VAL A 82 22.37 8.68 4.99
C VAL A 82 21.70 7.54 5.75
N GLN A 83 21.63 6.34 5.16
CA GLN A 83 21.12 5.15 5.87
C GLN A 83 21.92 4.90 7.15
N LEU A 84 23.26 4.93 7.08
CA LEU A 84 24.13 4.72 8.23
C LEU A 84 23.94 5.78 9.31
N ALA A 85 23.83 7.06 8.93
CA ALA A 85 23.58 8.15 9.86
C ALA A 85 22.25 7.97 10.61
N LEU A 86 21.17 7.64 9.89
CA LEU A 86 19.84 7.43 10.47
C LEU A 86 19.74 6.13 11.28
N ALA A 87 20.51 5.10 10.93
CA ALA A 87 20.60 3.86 11.71
C ALA A 87 21.32 4.07 13.05
N GLY A 88 22.19 5.08 13.16
CA GLY A 88 22.84 5.51 14.39
C GLY A 88 22.11 6.62 15.16
N ASP A 89 20.88 6.98 14.75
CA ASP A 89 20.15 8.10 15.35
C ASP A 89 19.87 7.88 16.83
N ALA A 90 19.90 8.95 17.63
CA ALA A 90 19.57 8.89 19.05
C ALA A 90 18.09 8.52 19.28
N ASP A 91 17.20 8.91 18.37
CA ASP A 91 15.77 8.64 18.47
C ASP A 91 15.42 7.24 17.90
N PRO A 92 14.87 6.31 18.71
CA PRO A 92 14.48 4.98 18.24
C PRO A 92 13.34 5.01 17.20
N GLY A 93 12.54 6.08 17.14
CA GLY A 93 11.52 6.29 16.12
C GLY A 93 12.12 6.53 14.73
N VAL A 94 13.28 7.20 14.65
CA VAL A 94 14.02 7.38 13.38
C VAL A 94 14.59 6.03 12.93
N ARG A 95 15.30 5.33 13.82
CA ARG A 95 15.89 4.01 13.54
C ARG A 95 14.82 2.99 13.16
N GLY A 96 13.70 2.97 13.88
CA GLY A 96 12.57 2.09 13.62
C GLY A 96 11.91 2.36 12.27
N ARG A 97 11.78 3.63 11.88
CA ARG A 97 11.24 4.00 10.57
C ARG A 97 12.17 3.60 9.41
N LEU A 98 13.48 3.72 9.59
CA LEU A 98 14.46 3.18 8.64
C LEU A 98 14.37 1.64 8.54
N ALA A 99 14.29 0.98 9.70
CA ALA A 99 14.24 -0.48 9.83
C ALA A 99 13.02 -1.11 9.14
N GLU A 100 11.84 -0.50 9.35
CA GLU A 100 10.58 -0.93 8.74
C GLU A 100 10.72 -1.08 7.21
N GLY A 101 11.58 -0.25 6.59
CA GLY A 101 11.68 -0.19 5.14
C GLY A 101 10.30 0.09 4.53
N ALA A 102 9.54 0.96 5.20
CA ALA A 102 8.09 1.02 5.07
C ALA A 102 7.66 1.17 3.61
N GLU A 103 6.68 0.35 3.21
CA GLU A 103 5.80 0.69 2.09
C GLU A 103 5.13 2.02 2.44
N TYR A 104 5.53 3.10 1.77
CA TYR A 104 4.90 4.39 1.99
C TYR A 104 3.42 4.32 1.59
N PHE A 105 2.52 4.32 2.58
CA PHE A 105 1.16 4.80 2.40
C PHE A 105 1.22 6.33 2.30
N THR A 106 1.67 6.85 1.16
CA THR A 106 1.30 8.23 0.79
C THR A 106 -0.02 8.18 0.03
N THR A 107 -0.89 9.14 0.32
CA THR A 107 -2.14 9.51 -0.36
C THR A 107 -1.99 9.89 -1.84
N ALA A 108 -0.91 9.47 -2.48
CA ALA A 108 -0.63 9.66 -3.90
C ALA A 108 -0.86 8.34 -4.64
N GLY A 109 -2.10 7.85 -4.63
CA GLY A 109 -2.56 6.75 -5.47
C GLY A 109 -2.01 5.37 -5.12
N VAL A 110 -2.91 4.41 -5.02
CA VAL A 110 -2.64 2.97 -4.82
C VAL A 110 -1.72 2.37 -5.92
N HIS A 111 -1.46 3.10 -7.00
CA HIS A 111 -0.76 2.64 -8.21
C HIS A 111 0.77 2.83 -8.21
N GLY A 112 1.36 3.41 -7.16
CA GLY A 112 2.80 3.73 -7.12
C GLY A 112 3.56 3.10 -5.96
N ARG A 113 3.26 1.84 -5.61
CA ARG A 113 4.01 1.07 -4.60
C ARG A 113 5.40 0.74 -5.12
N LEU A 114 6.37 1.60 -4.82
CA LEU A 114 7.78 1.31 -5.00
C LEU A 114 8.31 0.82 -3.66
N LEU A 115 8.80 -0.41 -3.64
CA LEU A 115 9.53 -0.92 -2.49
C LEU A 115 10.84 -0.11 -2.35
N PRO A 116 11.24 0.29 -1.14
CA PRO A 116 12.54 0.90 -0.92
C PRO A 116 13.68 0.05 -1.47
N ASP A 117 14.76 0.72 -1.86
CA ASP A 117 16.03 0.07 -2.11
C ASP A 117 16.47 -0.67 -0.82
N PRO A 118 17.14 -1.83 -0.96
CA PRO A 118 17.62 -2.55 0.22
C PRO A 118 18.59 -1.68 1.02
N LEU A 119 18.52 -1.81 2.35
CA LEU A 119 19.52 -1.21 3.23
C LEU A 119 20.87 -1.87 2.98
N THR A 120 21.96 -1.18 3.30
CA THR A 120 23.27 -1.85 3.32
C THR A 120 23.29 -2.94 4.37
N TYR A 121 24.10 -3.98 4.15
CA TYR A 121 24.25 -5.09 5.10
C TYR A 121 24.70 -4.60 6.49
N GLU A 122 25.59 -3.61 6.54
CA GLU A 122 26.03 -2.96 7.79
C GLU A 122 24.86 -2.35 8.57
N VAL A 123 23.96 -1.65 7.89
CA VAL A 123 22.75 -1.08 8.50
C VAL A 123 21.81 -2.17 8.99
N TYR A 124 21.62 -3.24 8.21
CA TYR A 124 20.83 -4.40 8.65
C TYR A 124 21.39 -5.04 9.92
N GLU A 125 22.71 -5.25 9.97
CA GLU A 125 23.38 -5.83 11.14
C GLU A 125 23.23 -4.95 12.38
N LEU A 126 23.42 -3.63 12.23
CA LEU A 126 23.26 -2.67 13.31
C LEU A 126 21.82 -2.71 13.89
N LEU A 127 20.82 -2.65 13.02
CA LEU A 127 19.41 -2.62 13.42
C LEU A 127 18.91 -3.98 13.97
N THR A 128 19.52 -5.09 13.55
CA THR A 128 19.22 -6.43 14.12
C THR A 128 19.62 -6.51 15.58
N CYS A 129 20.66 -5.76 15.98
CA CYS A 129 21.16 -5.69 17.35
C CYS A 129 20.64 -4.46 18.11
N ASP A 130 19.63 -3.75 17.60
CA ASP A 130 19.13 -2.52 18.22
C ASP A 130 18.62 -2.80 19.66
N PRO A 131 18.96 -1.96 20.65
CA PRO A 131 18.48 -2.16 22.01
C PRO A 131 16.95 -2.07 22.14
N GLU A 132 16.27 -1.31 21.27
CA GLU A 132 14.82 -1.10 21.32
C GLU A 132 14.08 -2.23 20.58
N PRO A 133 13.24 -3.04 21.26
CA PRO A 133 12.50 -4.12 20.60
C PRO A 133 11.56 -3.65 19.50
N LYS A 134 11.04 -2.41 19.56
CA LYS A 134 10.23 -1.84 18.47
C LYS A 134 11.02 -1.70 17.16
N VAL A 135 12.30 -1.35 17.23
CA VAL A 135 13.16 -1.21 16.05
C VAL A 135 13.43 -2.58 15.44
N ARG A 136 13.78 -3.57 16.27
CA ARG A 136 13.96 -4.95 15.81
C ARG A 136 12.67 -5.51 15.21
N ARG A 137 11.50 -5.29 15.83
CA ARG A 137 10.21 -5.68 15.25
C ARG A 137 9.94 -5.05 13.89
N ALA A 138 10.22 -3.74 13.75
CA ALA A 138 10.10 -3.05 12.47
C ALA A 138 11.01 -3.71 11.43
N LEU A 139 12.25 -4.02 11.79
CA LEU A 139 13.18 -4.72 10.90
C LEU A 139 12.69 -6.11 10.49
N ALA A 140 12.05 -6.85 11.39
CA ALA A 140 11.50 -8.18 11.07
C ALA A 140 10.41 -8.12 9.98
N PHE A 141 9.70 -6.99 9.84
CA PHE A 141 8.75 -6.76 8.73
C PHE A 141 9.44 -6.49 7.39
N ASN A 142 10.72 -6.15 7.39
CA ASN A 142 11.45 -5.79 6.18
C ASN A 142 11.65 -7.02 5.28
N HIS A 143 10.98 -7.03 4.13
CA HIS A 143 11.02 -8.14 3.18
C HIS A 143 12.41 -8.40 2.58
N ARG A 144 13.28 -7.38 2.56
CA ARG A 144 14.65 -7.44 2.02
C ARG A 144 15.70 -7.85 3.06
N LEU A 145 15.32 -8.07 4.33
CA LEU A 145 16.22 -8.52 5.39
C LEU A 145 16.97 -9.81 4.96
N PRO A 146 18.32 -9.84 5.03
CA PRO A 146 19.11 -11.04 4.76
C PRO A 146 18.68 -12.25 5.59
N GLU A 147 18.70 -13.44 4.98
CA GLU A 147 18.20 -14.67 5.60
C GLU A 147 18.91 -14.99 6.92
N ASP A 148 20.23 -14.85 6.98
CA ASP A 148 21.04 -15.15 8.16
C ASP A 148 20.68 -14.25 9.35
N LEU A 149 20.39 -12.97 9.10
CA LEU A 149 19.88 -12.05 10.11
C LEU A 149 18.46 -12.41 10.52
N ARG A 150 17.60 -12.82 9.57
CA ARG A 150 16.24 -13.29 9.89
C ARG A 150 16.26 -14.56 10.75
N VAL A 151 17.19 -15.50 10.52
CA VAL A 151 17.38 -16.68 11.40
C VAL A 151 17.72 -16.24 12.82
N ARG A 152 18.61 -15.26 12.98
CA ARG A 152 18.99 -14.72 14.29
C ARG A 152 17.79 -14.13 15.03
N MET A 153 16.89 -13.47 14.31
CA MET A 153 15.67 -12.88 14.88
C MET A 153 14.62 -13.91 15.32
N LEU A 154 14.69 -15.15 14.84
CA LEU A 154 13.83 -16.23 15.37
C LEU A 154 14.15 -16.56 16.84
N ASP A 155 15.38 -16.27 17.27
CA ASP A 155 15.83 -16.42 18.66
C ASP A 155 15.73 -15.09 19.45
N ASP A 156 15.05 -14.07 18.91
CA ASP A 156 14.96 -12.76 19.57
C ASP A 156 14.29 -12.89 20.95
N PRO A 157 14.82 -12.22 22.00
CA PRO A 157 14.22 -12.26 23.33
C PRO A 157 12.82 -11.64 23.40
N ASP A 158 12.42 -10.80 22.42
CA ASP A 158 11.03 -10.36 22.25
C ASP A 158 10.24 -11.38 21.41
N PRO A 159 9.28 -12.13 21.98
CA PRO A 159 8.51 -13.15 21.26
C PRO A 159 7.74 -12.59 20.06
N ARG A 160 7.40 -11.29 20.08
CA ARG A 160 6.74 -10.65 18.94
C ARG A 160 7.70 -10.49 17.76
N THR A 161 8.95 -10.13 18.00
CA THR A 161 9.99 -10.06 16.94
C THR A 161 10.19 -11.43 16.30
N ALA A 162 10.35 -12.48 17.11
CA ALA A 162 10.50 -13.85 16.63
C ALA A 162 9.29 -14.31 15.80
N ALA A 163 8.07 -14.02 16.26
CA ALA A 163 6.85 -14.33 15.52
C ALA A 163 6.77 -13.55 14.19
N ILE A 164 7.13 -12.27 14.16
CA ILE A 164 7.15 -11.49 12.91
C ILE A 164 8.19 -12.07 11.95
N ALA A 165 9.41 -12.37 12.41
CA ALA A 165 10.46 -12.96 11.60
C ALA A 165 10.03 -14.30 10.97
N ALA A 166 9.33 -15.15 11.75
CA ALA A 166 8.68 -16.36 11.24
C ALA A 166 7.61 -16.03 10.19
N SER A 167 6.74 -15.06 10.47
CA SER A 167 5.68 -14.64 9.55
C SER A 167 6.20 -14.08 8.24
N GLN A 168 7.39 -13.50 8.21
CA GLN A 168 7.96 -12.91 7.00
C GLN A 168 8.95 -13.82 6.29
N TRP A 169 9.16 -15.06 6.78
CA TRP A 169 10.10 -16.00 6.19
C TRP A 169 9.76 -16.25 4.70
N PRO A 170 10.76 -16.29 3.78
CA PRO A 170 10.49 -16.61 2.38
C PRO A 170 9.97 -18.04 2.25
N SER A 171 9.30 -18.38 1.14
CA SER A 171 8.89 -19.77 0.92
C SER A 171 10.12 -20.70 0.94
N ALA A 172 10.05 -21.81 1.66
CA ALA A 172 11.18 -22.69 1.91
C ALA A 172 10.77 -24.17 1.93
N SER A 173 11.72 -25.05 1.61
CA SER A 173 11.50 -26.50 1.58
C SER A 173 11.13 -27.06 2.95
N ALA A 174 10.47 -28.22 2.97
CA ALA A 174 10.10 -28.92 4.21
C ALA A 174 11.28 -29.14 5.16
N GLY A 175 12.44 -29.55 4.64
CA GLY A 175 13.64 -29.73 5.47
C GLY A 175 14.09 -28.43 6.14
N ARG A 176 14.06 -27.31 5.40
CA ARG A 176 14.42 -26.00 5.96
C ARG A 176 13.41 -25.51 6.99
N ILE A 177 12.11 -25.67 6.73
CA ILE A 177 11.07 -25.33 7.70
C ILE A 177 11.22 -26.16 8.98
N GLN A 178 11.53 -27.45 8.87
CA GLN A 178 11.79 -28.32 10.03
C GLN A 178 12.97 -27.83 10.89
N GLU A 179 14.09 -27.44 10.27
CA GLU A 179 15.23 -26.85 10.97
C GLU A 179 14.84 -25.57 11.74
N LEU A 180 14.03 -24.71 11.12
CA LEU A 180 13.60 -23.44 11.72
C LEU A 180 12.58 -23.65 12.84
N LEU A 181 11.67 -24.62 12.70
CA LEU A 181 10.71 -24.99 13.73
C LEU A 181 11.41 -25.42 15.02
N ALA A 182 12.58 -26.07 14.94
CA ALA A 182 13.35 -26.46 16.12
C ALA A 182 13.91 -25.25 16.92
N ARG A 183 13.99 -24.06 16.31
CA ARG A 183 14.51 -22.83 16.93
C ARG A 183 13.40 -21.99 17.55
N VAL A 184 12.24 -21.93 16.90
CA VAL A 184 11.13 -21.08 17.32
C VAL A 184 10.41 -21.67 18.52
N THR A 185 10.27 -20.86 19.57
CA THR A 185 9.50 -21.22 20.76
C THR A 185 8.04 -20.78 20.64
N GLY A 186 7.11 -21.66 21.04
CA GLY A 186 5.67 -21.38 21.07
C GLY A 186 4.92 -21.69 19.78
N SER A 187 3.62 -21.98 19.90
CA SER A 187 2.75 -22.43 18.80
C SER A 187 2.55 -21.39 17.70
N PHE A 188 2.49 -20.10 18.04
CA PHE A 188 2.18 -19.04 17.08
C PHE A 188 3.30 -18.83 16.05
N GLY A 189 4.57 -18.79 16.47
CA GLY A 189 5.68 -18.68 15.52
C GLY A 189 5.81 -19.92 14.63
N ARG A 190 5.51 -21.10 15.17
CA ARG A 190 5.49 -22.37 14.41
C ARG A 190 4.39 -22.38 13.36
N GLU A 191 3.18 -21.96 13.71
CA GLU A 191 2.05 -21.78 12.78
C GLU A 191 2.45 -20.85 11.62
N LEU A 192 3.07 -19.72 11.94
CA LEU A 192 3.53 -18.74 10.96
C LEU A 192 4.63 -19.26 10.04
N LEU A 193 5.52 -20.14 10.50
CA LEU A 193 6.51 -20.81 9.64
C LEU A 193 5.89 -21.85 8.72
N LEU A 194 4.88 -22.60 9.18
CA LEU A 194 4.19 -23.59 8.34
C LEU A 194 3.48 -22.94 7.15
N LEU A 195 2.99 -21.70 7.30
CA LEU A 195 2.48 -20.88 6.19
C LEU A 195 3.53 -20.56 5.11
N ARG A 196 4.81 -20.81 5.38
CA ARG A 196 5.95 -20.53 4.47
C ARG A 196 6.52 -21.79 3.82
N LEU A 197 5.87 -22.93 4.02
CA LEU A 197 6.26 -24.18 3.41
C LEU A 197 6.05 -24.15 1.88
N ASP A 198 7.07 -24.56 1.13
CA ASP A 198 6.98 -24.86 -0.29
C ASP A 198 6.70 -26.36 -0.47
N GLY A 199 5.44 -26.69 -0.82
CA GLY A 199 4.96 -28.07 -0.95
C GLY A 199 4.32 -28.63 0.33
N PRO A 200 4.01 -29.94 0.35
CA PRO A 200 3.36 -30.56 1.50
C PRO A 200 4.33 -30.85 2.64
N LEU A 201 3.82 -30.79 3.87
CA LEU A 201 4.56 -31.14 5.09
C LEU A 201 4.65 -32.68 5.18
N PRO A 202 5.86 -33.27 5.26
CA PRO A 202 6.01 -34.72 5.33
C PRO A 202 5.17 -35.36 6.44
N VAL A 203 4.57 -36.50 6.13
CA VAL A 203 3.62 -37.20 6.99
C VAL A 203 4.17 -37.46 8.40
N GLU A 204 5.44 -37.82 8.54
CA GLU A 204 6.08 -38.07 9.84
C GLU A 204 6.18 -36.79 10.69
N ALA A 205 6.47 -35.66 10.05
CA ALA A 205 6.53 -34.36 10.72
C ALA A 205 5.13 -33.87 11.11
N ALA A 206 4.12 -34.13 10.28
CA ALA A 206 2.73 -33.86 10.60
C ALA A 206 2.28 -34.67 11.84
N TYR A 207 2.56 -35.97 11.89
CA TYR A 207 2.27 -36.79 13.07
C TYR A 207 2.99 -36.30 14.33
N ALA A 208 4.26 -35.91 14.22
CA ALA A 208 5.02 -35.37 15.36
C ALA A 208 4.37 -34.08 15.92
N LEU A 209 3.97 -33.16 15.03
CA LEU A 209 3.27 -31.92 15.43
C LEU A 209 1.89 -32.22 16.03
N VAL A 210 1.12 -33.14 15.45
CA VAL A 210 -0.18 -33.56 15.97
C VAL A 210 -0.03 -34.17 17.37
N ALA A 211 0.96 -35.04 17.58
CA ALA A 211 1.22 -35.63 18.88
C ALA A 211 1.66 -34.57 19.91
N GLU A 212 2.48 -33.60 19.50
CA GLU A 212 2.88 -32.46 20.34
C GLU A 212 1.64 -31.65 20.79
N ILE A 213 0.76 -31.31 19.84
CA ILE A 213 -0.50 -30.59 20.09
C ILE A 213 -1.42 -31.37 21.03
N ASP A 214 -1.61 -32.68 20.79
CA ASP A 214 -2.45 -33.55 21.62
C ASP A 214 -1.93 -33.66 23.06
N SER A 215 -0.61 -33.60 23.24
CA SER A 215 0.06 -33.67 24.54
C SER A 215 0.09 -32.36 25.32
N ALA A 216 -0.20 -31.24 24.65
CA ALA A 216 -0.22 -29.93 25.29
C ALA A 216 -1.44 -29.84 26.24
N VAL A 217 -1.17 -29.68 27.54
CA VAL A 217 -2.18 -29.64 28.62
C VAL A 217 -3.16 -28.46 28.48
N ASP A 218 -2.79 -27.44 27.70
CA ASP A 218 -3.61 -26.26 27.48
C ASP A 218 -4.31 -26.32 26.12
N GLY A 219 -5.59 -26.71 26.14
CA GLY A 219 -6.53 -26.61 25.01
C GLY A 219 -6.84 -25.15 24.67
N THR A 220 -5.83 -24.42 24.21
CA THR A 220 -5.98 -23.01 23.80
C THR A 220 -6.41 -22.92 22.34
N SER A 221 -7.13 -21.86 21.99
CA SER A 221 -7.49 -21.52 20.60
C SER A 221 -6.29 -21.47 19.64
N ARG A 222 -5.07 -21.24 20.15
CA ARG A 222 -3.84 -21.25 19.33
C ARG A 222 -3.40 -22.65 18.92
N SER A 223 -3.67 -23.66 19.74
CA SER A 223 -3.42 -25.07 19.41
C SER A 223 -4.38 -25.55 18.31
N GLU A 224 -5.63 -25.06 18.32
CA GLU A 224 -6.61 -25.31 17.26
C GLU A 224 -6.20 -24.70 15.91
N GLY A 225 -5.69 -23.46 15.92
CA GLY A 225 -5.15 -22.79 14.73
C GLY A 225 -3.99 -23.55 14.10
N LEU A 226 -3.02 -23.97 14.91
CA LEU A 226 -1.90 -24.78 14.44
C LEU A 226 -2.36 -26.13 13.87
N LEU A 227 -3.33 -26.80 14.50
CA LEU A 227 -3.88 -28.06 14.00
C LEU A 227 -4.59 -27.89 12.64
N SER A 228 -5.36 -26.80 12.48
CA SER A 228 -5.95 -26.43 11.19
C SER A 228 -4.88 -26.20 10.13
N GLN A 229 -3.79 -25.50 10.48
CA GLN A 229 -2.68 -25.26 9.55
C GLN A 229 -2.00 -26.57 9.13
N VAL A 230 -1.78 -27.49 10.07
CA VAL A 230 -1.24 -28.83 9.77
C VAL A 230 -2.17 -29.60 8.83
N ALA A 231 -3.48 -29.60 9.09
CA ALA A 231 -4.46 -30.27 8.23
C ALA A 231 -4.49 -29.71 6.80
N GLU A 232 -4.21 -28.41 6.63
CA GLU A 232 -4.15 -27.75 5.32
C GLU A 232 -2.88 -28.10 4.52
N VAL A 233 -1.73 -28.26 5.18
CA VAL A 233 -0.43 -28.41 4.47
C VAL A 233 0.18 -29.80 4.53
N ALA A 234 -0.30 -30.71 5.38
CA ALA A 234 0.26 -32.06 5.52
C ALA A 234 0.16 -32.88 4.22
N ASP A 235 1.16 -33.72 3.99
CA ASP A 235 1.06 -34.85 3.08
C ASP A 235 0.14 -35.89 3.72
N LEU A 236 -1.09 -36.00 3.20
CA LEU A 236 -2.15 -36.78 3.81
C LEU A 236 -2.03 -38.26 3.44
N ASP A 237 -1.74 -39.09 4.45
CA ASP A 237 -2.01 -40.53 4.39
C ASP A 237 -3.47 -40.81 4.80
N THR A 238 -3.87 -42.09 4.76
CA THR A 238 -5.22 -42.50 5.17
C THR A 238 -5.52 -42.16 6.63
N GLY A 239 -4.53 -42.30 7.53
CA GLY A 239 -4.71 -42.04 8.96
C GLY A 239 -4.99 -40.57 9.29
N LEU A 240 -4.20 -39.65 8.72
CA LEU A 240 -4.40 -38.21 8.87
C LEU A 240 -5.69 -37.76 8.17
N THR A 241 -5.99 -38.31 6.99
CA THR A 241 -7.22 -38.01 6.25
C THR A 241 -8.45 -38.33 7.10
N ASP A 242 -8.57 -39.57 7.59
CA ASP A 242 -9.70 -40.01 8.39
C ASP A 242 -9.83 -39.18 9.68
N ARG A 243 -8.70 -38.94 10.35
CA ARG A 243 -8.66 -38.16 11.60
C ARG A 243 -9.14 -36.72 11.38
N PHE A 244 -8.64 -36.03 10.38
CA PHE A 244 -8.99 -34.64 10.15
C PHE A 244 -10.40 -34.49 9.59
N LEU A 245 -10.86 -35.38 8.72
CA LEU A 245 -12.25 -35.36 8.21
C LEU A 245 -13.29 -35.66 9.30
N ALA A 246 -12.95 -36.49 10.29
CA ALA A 246 -13.82 -36.77 11.43
C ALA A 246 -14.02 -35.54 12.35
N THR A 247 -13.18 -34.51 12.22
CA THR A 247 -13.24 -33.29 13.03
C THR A 247 -13.94 -32.17 12.24
N PRO A 248 -15.18 -31.76 12.58
CA PRO A 248 -15.97 -30.87 11.73
C PRO A 248 -15.30 -29.55 11.36
N ASP A 249 -14.55 -28.96 12.29
CA ASP A 249 -13.88 -27.67 12.13
C ASP A 249 -12.65 -27.73 11.22
N LEU A 250 -12.05 -28.92 11.05
CA LEU A 250 -10.87 -29.12 10.19
C LEU A 250 -11.24 -29.41 8.74
N ARG A 251 -12.49 -29.79 8.44
CA ARG A 251 -12.91 -30.18 7.08
C ARG A 251 -12.61 -29.13 6.03
N ALA A 252 -12.70 -27.83 6.36
CA ALA A 252 -12.39 -26.76 5.42
C ALA A 252 -10.88 -26.68 5.13
N ALA A 253 -10.03 -26.90 6.13
CA ALA A 253 -8.58 -26.97 5.96
C ALA A 253 -8.19 -28.20 5.13
N VAL A 254 -8.76 -29.36 5.44
CA VAL A 254 -8.57 -30.60 4.65
C VAL A 254 -9.03 -30.42 3.21
N ALA A 255 -10.17 -29.76 2.98
CA ALA A 255 -10.67 -29.45 1.65
C ALA A 255 -9.74 -28.52 0.85
N ALA A 256 -8.95 -27.68 1.51
CA ALA A 256 -7.92 -26.84 0.88
C ALA A 256 -6.62 -27.61 0.61
N ASN A 257 -6.39 -28.74 1.29
CA ASN A 257 -5.13 -29.49 1.23
C ASN A 257 -4.85 -30.07 -0.17
N PRO A 258 -3.73 -29.71 -0.82
CA PRO A 258 -3.43 -30.13 -2.20
C PRO A 258 -3.25 -31.64 -2.36
N THR A 259 -2.93 -32.37 -1.30
CA THR A 259 -2.69 -33.83 -1.32
C THR A 259 -3.95 -34.67 -1.06
N LEU A 260 -5.07 -34.03 -0.70
CA LEU A 260 -6.33 -34.72 -0.47
C LEU A 260 -6.75 -35.56 -1.70
N PRO A 261 -7.03 -36.87 -1.53
CA PRO A 261 -7.44 -37.73 -2.64
C PRO A 261 -8.70 -37.22 -3.38
N PRO A 262 -8.76 -37.35 -4.71
CA PRO A 262 -9.86 -36.80 -5.53
C PRO A 262 -11.26 -37.27 -5.13
N GLU A 263 -11.40 -38.49 -4.62
CA GLU A 263 -12.66 -39.04 -4.11
C GLU A 263 -13.22 -38.20 -2.95
N HIS A 264 -12.38 -37.82 -1.99
CA HIS A 264 -12.77 -36.97 -0.88
C HIS A 264 -13.05 -35.54 -1.34
N VAL A 265 -12.30 -35.03 -2.33
CA VAL A 265 -12.60 -33.72 -2.94
C VAL A 265 -14.00 -33.69 -3.55
N ALA A 266 -14.39 -34.77 -4.24
CA ALA A 266 -15.72 -34.88 -4.87
C ALA A 266 -16.85 -34.97 -3.85
N ASP A 267 -16.61 -35.60 -2.70
CA ASP A 267 -17.56 -35.66 -1.60
C ASP A 267 -17.72 -34.29 -0.92
N LEU A 268 -16.60 -33.63 -0.59
CA LEU A 268 -16.58 -32.31 0.06
C LEU A 268 -17.15 -31.19 -0.82
N ALA A 269 -17.17 -31.38 -2.15
CA ALA A 269 -17.86 -30.47 -3.07
C ALA A 269 -19.37 -30.35 -2.77
N ARG A 270 -19.95 -31.33 -2.08
CA ARG A 270 -21.36 -31.38 -1.64
C ARG A 270 -21.52 -31.23 -0.13
N ASP A 271 -20.46 -30.84 0.59
CA ASP A 271 -20.52 -30.69 2.04
C ASP A 271 -21.60 -29.67 2.44
N PRO A 272 -22.38 -29.90 3.52
CA PRO A 272 -23.37 -28.93 3.99
C PRO A 272 -22.76 -27.58 4.38
N ASP A 273 -21.49 -27.54 4.81
CA ASP A 273 -20.80 -26.32 5.18
C ASP A 273 -20.32 -25.53 3.94
N ASN A 274 -20.80 -24.29 3.80
CA ASN A 274 -20.39 -23.38 2.74
C ASN A 274 -18.88 -23.10 2.75
N ARG A 275 -18.22 -23.12 3.91
CA ARG A 275 -16.77 -22.91 4.04
C ARG A 275 -15.98 -24.05 3.40
N VAL A 276 -16.44 -25.28 3.57
CA VAL A 276 -15.84 -26.49 2.97
C VAL A 276 -16.00 -26.45 1.45
N ARG A 277 -17.21 -26.18 0.96
CA ARG A 277 -17.47 -26.04 -0.49
C ARG A 277 -16.64 -24.92 -1.13
N ALA A 278 -16.51 -23.78 -0.44
CA ALA A 278 -15.67 -22.67 -0.88
C ALA A 278 -14.18 -23.06 -0.95
N ALA A 279 -13.68 -23.83 0.03
CA ALA A 279 -12.31 -24.34 0.03
C ALA A 279 -12.07 -25.29 -1.15
N VAL A 280 -13.00 -26.22 -1.42
CA VAL A 280 -12.94 -27.11 -2.61
C VAL A 280 -12.90 -26.28 -3.90
N ALA A 281 -13.83 -25.34 -4.08
CA ALA A 281 -13.89 -24.52 -5.29
C ALA A 281 -12.58 -23.73 -5.53
N ALA A 282 -11.96 -23.23 -4.46
CA ALA A 282 -10.71 -22.47 -4.48
C ALA A 282 -9.47 -23.32 -4.76
N ARG A 283 -9.56 -24.66 -4.84
CA ARG A 283 -8.41 -25.53 -5.11
C ARG A 283 -7.76 -25.22 -6.45
N ARG A 284 -6.43 -25.12 -6.42
CA ARG A 284 -5.60 -25.06 -7.62
C ARG A 284 -5.74 -26.37 -8.39
N GLY A 285 -5.99 -26.30 -9.70
CA GLY A 285 -6.09 -27.49 -10.55
C GLY A 285 -7.39 -28.28 -10.46
N LEU A 286 -8.38 -27.85 -9.65
CA LEU A 286 -9.73 -28.43 -9.72
C LEU A 286 -10.29 -28.29 -11.14
N ASP A 287 -10.95 -29.34 -11.63
CA ASP A 287 -11.62 -29.34 -12.92
C ASP A 287 -12.54 -28.10 -13.06
N PRO A 288 -12.45 -27.32 -14.16
CA PRO A 288 -13.25 -26.12 -14.34
C PRO A 288 -14.76 -26.36 -14.31
N VAL A 289 -15.24 -27.48 -14.86
CA VAL A 289 -16.68 -27.79 -14.91
C VAL A 289 -17.18 -28.11 -13.50
N LEU A 290 -16.45 -28.94 -12.76
CA LEU A 290 -16.74 -29.22 -11.37
C LEU A 290 -16.71 -27.94 -10.54
N ARG A 291 -15.67 -27.11 -10.67
CA ARG A 291 -15.55 -25.83 -9.97
C ARG A 291 -16.82 -25.01 -10.18
N GLU A 292 -17.22 -24.75 -11.43
CA GLU A 292 -18.38 -23.93 -11.75
C GLU A 292 -19.73 -24.61 -11.41
N SER A 293 -19.75 -25.89 -11.03
CA SER A 293 -20.96 -26.58 -10.58
C SER A 293 -21.22 -26.45 -9.07
N ILE A 294 -20.18 -26.20 -8.27
CA ILE A 294 -20.27 -26.16 -6.81
C ILE A 294 -21.12 -24.94 -6.38
N PRO A 295 -22.18 -25.11 -5.56
CA PRO A 295 -22.91 -23.98 -5.00
C PRO A 295 -22.12 -23.36 -3.84
N VAL A 296 -21.71 -22.10 -3.99
CA VAL A 296 -21.06 -21.33 -2.92
C VAL A 296 -21.82 -20.03 -2.74
N ASP A 297 -22.22 -19.76 -1.50
CA ASP A 297 -22.82 -18.50 -1.12
C ASP A 297 -21.71 -17.48 -0.81
N TYR A 298 -21.75 -16.35 -1.51
CA TYR A 298 -20.78 -15.27 -1.36
C TYR A 298 -21.36 -14.12 -0.54
N ASP A 299 -20.48 -13.47 0.22
CA ASP A 299 -20.77 -12.23 0.95
C ASP A 299 -19.79 -11.16 0.46
N ASP A 300 -20.31 -10.04 -0.07
CA ASP A 300 -19.51 -8.91 -0.55
C ASP A 300 -18.55 -8.38 0.54
N ARG A 301 -18.92 -8.54 1.83
CA ARG A 301 -18.12 -8.13 2.99
C ARG A 301 -16.98 -9.10 3.32
N SER A 302 -16.96 -10.28 2.70
CA SER A 302 -15.92 -11.29 2.93
C SER A 302 -14.55 -10.76 2.50
N SER A 303 -13.55 -10.88 3.36
CA SER A 303 -12.16 -10.54 3.06
C SER A 303 -11.39 -11.68 2.37
N ARG A 304 -12.04 -12.81 2.06
CA ARG A 304 -11.40 -13.98 1.46
C ARG A 304 -10.89 -13.69 0.04
N VAL A 305 -9.74 -14.28 -0.27
CA VAL A 305 -9.09 -14.20 -1.59
C VAL A 305 -8.56 -15.57 -1.99
N VAL A 306 -8.43 -15.82 -3.30
CA VAL A 306 -7.80 -17.03 -3.82
C VAL A 306 -6.30 -16.77 -4.01
N GLY A 307 -5.47 -17.25 -3.07
CA GLY A 307 -4.04 -16.91 -2.98
C GLY A 307 -3.27 -17.08 -4.29
N TRP A 308 -3.32 -18.27 -4.89
CA TRP A 308 -2.64 -18.59 -6.14
C TRP A 308 -3.11 -17.73 -7.32
N LEU A 309 -4.41 -17.41 -7.42
CA LEU A 309 -4.95 -16.57 -8.50
C LEU A 309 -4.39 -15.14 -8.42
N ARG A 310 -4.13 -14.66 -7.20
CA ARG A 310 -3.62 -13.31 -6.97
C ARG A 310 -2.14 -13.18 -7.33
N THR A 311 -1.36 -14.24 -7.19
CA THR A 311 0.12 -14.16 -7.25
C THR A 311 0.76 -14.91 -8.42
N GLU A 312 0.16 -15.99 -8.90
CA GLU A 312 0.70 -16.75 -10.04
C GLU A 312 0.55 -15.95 -11.34
N ASP A 313 1.39 -16.27 -12.33
CA ASP A 313 1.18 -15.81 -13.69
C ASP A 313 0.06 -16.62 -14.34
N LEU A 314 -0.89 -15.90 -14.94
CA LEU A 314 -2.11 -16.48 -15.50
C LEU A 314 -2.12 -16.25 -17.00
N SER A 315 -2.45 -17.31 -17.74
CA SER A 315 -2.69 -17.19 -19.18
C SER A 315 -3.85 -16.22 -19.45
N ALA A 316 -3.86 -15.60 -20.64
CA ALA A 316 -4.98 -14.76 -21.04
C ALA A 316 -6.33 -15.51 -21.00
N ALA A 317 -6.32 -16.81 -21.34
CA ALA A 317 -7.50 -17.66 -21.28
C ALA A 317 -8.00 -17.86 -19.83
N ASP A 318 -7.09 -18.09 -18.88
CA ASP A 318 -7.46 -18.25 -17.47
C ASP A 318 -8.00 -16.95 -16.88
N ARG A 319 -7.34 -15.81 -17.14
CA ARG A 319 -7.84 -14.49 -16.70
C ARG A 319 -9.26 -14.25 -17.22
N MET A 320 -9.51 -14.56 -18.49
CA MET A 320 -10.82 -14.45 -19.12
C MET A 320 -11.86 -15.41 -18.51
N ALA A 321 -11.47 -16.66 -18.25
CA ALA A 321 -12.35 -17.64 -17.62
C ALA A 321 -12.75 -17.22 -16.20
N PHE A 322 -11.79 -16.79 -15.38
CA PHE A 322 -12.06 -16.35 -14.01
C PHE A 322 -12.82 -15.03 -13.94
N ALA A 323 -12.64 -14.12 -14.91
CA ALA A 323 -13.46 -12.91 -15.02
C ALA A 323 -14.95 -13.21 -15.26
N ARG A 324 -15.27 -14.36 -15.87
CA ARG A 324 -16.63 -14.82 -16.15
C ARG A 324 -17.13 -15.91 -15.20
N SER A 325 -16.34 -16.28 -14.20
CA SER A 325 -16.72 -17.31 -13.24
C SER A 325 -18.00 -16.93 -12.51
N ARG A 326 -18.88 -17.90 -12.22
CA ARG A 326 -20.03 -17.68 -11.33
C ARG A 326 -19.60 -17.23 -9.94
N HIS A 327 -18.37 -17.59 -9.57
CA HIS A 327 -17.85 -17.48 -8.23
C HIS A 327 -17.26 -16.10 -8.02
N GLN A 328 -17.98 -15.25 -7.30
CA GLN A 328 -17.60 -13.86 -7.05
C GLN A 328 -16.17 -13.74 -6.51
N ILE A 329 -15.71 -14.66 -5.65
CA ILE A 329 -14.37 -14.61 -5.08
C ILE A 329 -13.25 -14.62 -6.13
N PHE A 330 -13.43 -15.29 -7.29
CA PHE A 330 -12.43 -15.30 -8.36
C PHE A 330 -12.41 -13.96 -9.10
N ARG A 331 -13.59 -13.42 -9.44
CA ARG A 331 -13.72 -12.09 -10.08
C ARG A 331 -13.15 -10.99 -9.19
N LYS A 332 -13.48 -11.04 -7.90
CA LYS A 332 -12.96 -10.13 -6.86
C LYS A 332 -11.44 -10.25 -6.70
N THR A 333 -10.93 -11.47 -6.56
CA THR A 333 -9.47 -11.70 -6.43
C THR A 333 -8.72 -11.25 -7.69
N LEU A 334 -9.28 -11.48 -8.87
CA LEU A 334 -8.71 -11.04 -10.14
C LEU A 334 -8.66 -9.50 -10.21
N ALA A 335 -9.76 -8.81 -9.85
CA ALA A 335 -9.83 -7.35 -9.81
C ALA A 335 -8.81 -6.69 -8.87
N MET A 336 -8.30 -7.44 -7.87
CA MET A 336 -7.26 -6.94 -6.97
C MET A 336 -5.86 -6.87 -7.60
N ARG A 337 -5.64 -7.53 -8.75
CA ARG A 337 -4.36 -7.52 -9.45
C ARG A 337 -4.18 -6.24 -10.25
N PRO A 338 -2.99 -5.62 -10.33
CA PRO A 338 -2.80 -4.35 -11.05
C PRO A 338 -2.57 -4.51 -12.57
N ASP A 339 -2.52 -5.73 -13.08
CA ASP A 339 -1.97 -6.10 -14.40
C ASP A 339 -3.03 -6.69 -15.35
N LEU A 340 -4.30 -6.30 -15.23
CA LEU A 340 -5.35 -6.88 -16.05
C LEU A 340 -5.43 -6.22 -17.45
N PRO A 341 -5.61 -7.02 -18.52
CA PRO A 341 -5.83 -6.49 -19.86
C PRO A 341 -7.22 -5.81 -19.98
N ASP A 342 -7.37 -4.92 -20.97
CA ASP A 342 -8.55 -4.08 -21.15
C ASP A 342 -9.86 -4.87 -21.30
N ASP A 343 -9.84 -6.04 -21.93
CA ASP A 343 -11.01 -6.89 -22.14
C ASP A 343 -11.51 -7.51 -20.83
N VAL A 344 -10.60 -7.96 -19.96
CA VAL A 344 -10.88 -8.46 -18.61
C VAL A 344 -11.40 -7.31 -17.74
N VAL A 345 -10.74 -6.15 -17.77
CA VAL A 345 -11.18 -4.96 -17.04
C VAL A 345 -12.58 -4.53 -17.48
N GLY A 346 -12.88 -4.60 -18.78
CA GLY A 346 -14.20 -4.31 -19.33
C GLY A 346 -15.30 -5.21 -18.74
N ILE A 347 -15.04 -6.51 -18.62
CA ILE A 347 -15.99 -7.46 -17.99
C ILE A 347 -16.19 -7.12 -16.52
N LEU A 348 -15.11 -6.94 -15.76
CA LEU A 348 -15.18 -6.69 -14.32
C LEU A 348 -15.74 -5.30 -13.99
N ALA A 349 -15.63 -4.34 -14.91
CA ALA A 349 -16.22 -3.01 -14.77
C ALA A 349 -17.76 -3.05 -14.78
N ASP A 350 -18.34 -4.05 -15.44
CA ASP A 350 -19.78 -4.29 -15.52
C ASP A 350 -20.25 -5.42 -14.59
N ASP A 351 -19.39 -5.87 -13.66
CA ASP A 351 -19.72 -6.90 -12.67
C ASP A 351 -20.92 -6.48 -11.82
N GLU A 352 -21.73 -7.43 -11.37
CA GLU A 352 -22.86 -7.18 -10.47
C GLU A 352 -22.42 -6.75 -9.07
N SER A 353 -21.29 -7.26 -8.58
CA SER A 353 -20.76 -6.98 -7.26
C SER A 353 -20.16 -5.58 -7.19
N PHE A 354 -20.61 -4.80 -6.19
CA PHE A 354 -20.02 -3.51 -5.91
C PHE A 354 -18.53 -3.63 -5.53
N ALA A 355 -18.17 -4.67 -4.76
CA ALA A 355 -16.80 -4.90 -4.34
C ALA A 355 -15.85 -5.12 -5.54
N VAL A 356 -16.29 -5.88 -6.55
CA VAL A 356 -15.49 -6.11 -7.76
C VAL A 356 -15.27 -4.79 -8.52
N ARG A 357 -16.33 -4.03 -8.78
CA ARG A 357 -16.25 -2.73 -9.45
C ARG A 357 -15.39 -1.73 -8.68
N LEU A 358 -15.46 -1.73 -7.35
CA LEU A 358 -14.62 -0.91 -6.49
C LEU A 358 -13.14 -1.26 -6.65
N PHE A 359 -12.78 -2.56 -6.62
CA PHE A 359 -11.39 -2.98 -6.84
C PHE A 359 -10.89 -2.64 -8.24
N VAL A 360 -11.75 -2.68 -9.26
CA VAL A 360 -11.38 -2.20 -10.61
C VAL A 360 -10.92 -0.74 -10.54
N CYS A 361 -11.71 0.14 -9.91
CA CYS A 361 -11.34 1.55 -9.73
C CYS A 361 -10.08 1.75 -8.88
N GLU A 362 -9.87 0.95 -7.84
CA GLU A 362 -8.74 1.11 -6.91
C GLU A 362 -7.42 0.54 -7.43
N ARG A 363 -7.46 -0.45 -8.34
CA ARG A 363 -6.28 -1.27 -8.68
C ARG A 363 -5.86 -1.18 -10.13
N GLN A 364 -6.79 -0.89 -11.04
CA GLN A 364 -6.51 -0.94 -12.48
C GLN A 364 -6.03 0.41 -13.00
N PRO A 365 -4.81 0.51 -13.56
CA PRO A 365 -4.34 1.75 -14.19
C PRO A 365 -5.12 2.13 -15.47
N ASN A 366 -5.89 1.18 -16.02
CA ASN A 366 -6.79 1.31 -17.15
C ASN A 366 -8.27 1.32 -16.72
N ALA A 367 -8.59 1.62 -15.45
CA ALA A 367 -9.97 1.72 -14.97
C ALA A 367 -10.81 2.66 -15.89
N PRO A 368 -12.00 2.24 -16.35
CA PRO A 368 -12.83 3.06 -17.24
C PRO A 368 -13.33 4.34 -16.56
N GLY A 369 -13.20 5.49 -17.23
CA GLY A 369 -13.64 6.78 -16.70
C GLY A 369 -15.11 6.82 -16.27
N ARG A 370 -16.00 6.14 -17.02
CA ARG A 370 -17.43 6.01 -16.67
C ARG A 370 -17.64 5.36 -15.30
N LEU A 371 -16.84 4.34 -14.99
CA LEU A 371 -16.96 3.58 -13.76
C LEU A 371 -16.38 4.38 -12.60
N LEU A 372 -15.23 5.03 -12.80
CA LEU A 372 -14.64 5.94 -11.83
C LEU A 372 -15.63 7.02 -11.41
N ALA A 373 -16.28 7.70 -12.36
CA ALA A 373 -17.30 8.71 -12.06
C ALA A 373 -18.51 8.13 -11.31
N GLN A 374 -19.00 6.95 -11.73
CA GLN A 374 -20.14 6.29 -11.11
C GLN A 374 -19.87 5.87 -9.65
N ILE A 375 -18.70 5.28 -9.38
CA ILE A 375 -18.32 4.85 -8.03
C ILE A 375 -18.01 6.08 -7.17
N ALA A 376 -17.27 7.06 -7.70
CA ALA A 376 -16.92 8.28 -6.99
C ALA A 376 -18.16 9.07 -6.54
N GLU A 377 -19.27 9.06 -7.29
CA GLU A 377 -20.50 9.75 -6.89
C GLU A 377 -21.10 9.19 -5.59
N LYS A 378 -21.05 7.87 -5.39
CA LYS A 378 -21.74 7.18 -4.29
C LYS A 378 -20.83 6.75 -3.14
N TRP A 379 -19.55 6.56 -3.42
CA TRP A 379 -18.58 6.04 -2.47
C TRP A 379 -17.95 7.18 -1.67
N THR A 380 -18.01 7.08 -0.34
CA THR A 380 -17.56 8.14 0.59
C THR A 380 -16.33 7.73 1.43
N SER A 381 -15.74 6.56 1.15
CA SER A 381 -14.52 6.13 1.82
C SER A 381 -13.26 6.72 1.18
N TYR A 382 -12.12 6.52 1.82
CA TYR A 382 -10.82 7.09 1.44
C TYR A 382 -10.40 6.78 -0.01
N SER A 383 -10.80 5.65 -0.60
CA SER A 383 -10.45 5.36 -2.00
C SER A 383 -11.17 6.22 -3.03
N ARG A 384 -12.21 6.99 -2.65
CA ARG A 384 -12.83 8.00 -3.53
C ARG A 384 -11.80 8.99 -4.04
N TRP A 385 -10.86 9.41 -3.19
CA TRP A 385 -9.83 10.39 -3.52
C TRP A 385 -8.90 9.91 -4.63
N ASP A 386 -8.52 8.62 -4.60
CA ASP A 386 -7.68 8.01 -5.63
C ASP A 386 -8.39 7.99 -7.00
N MET A 387 -9.71 7.74 -7.01
CA MET A 387 -10.49 7.69 -8.25
C MET A 387 -10.59 9.06 -8.91
N LEU A 388 -10.76 10.11 -8.12
CA LEU A 388 -10.85 11.48 -8.61
C LEU A 388 -9.50 12.00 -9.14
N GLY A 389 -8.39 11.54 -8.57
CA GLY A 389 -7.03 11.79 -9.07
C GLY A 389 -6.60 10.87 -10.23
N HIS A 390 -7.43 9.90 -10.63
CA HIS A 390 -7.07 8.94 -11.66
C HIS A 390 -6.95 9.61 -13.04
N LYS A 391 -5.93 9.26 -13.83
CA LYS A 391 -5.68 9.84 -15.18
C LYS A 391 -6.82 9.67 -16.19
N ASN A 392 -7.72 8.72 -15.93
CA ASN A 392 -8.90 8.44 -16.75
C ASN A 392 -10.18 9.07 -16.18
N PHE A 393 -10.11 9.84 -15.09
CA PHE A 393 -11.28 10.49 -14.54
C PHE A 393 -11.87 11.48 -15.58
N PRO A 394 -13.17 11.44 -15.88
CA PRO A 394 -13.72 12.26 -16.96
C PRO A 394 -13.76 13.76 -16.61
N ALA A 395 -13.32 14.61 -17.54
CA ALA A 395 -13.31 16.06 -17.37
C ALA A 395 -14.73 16.65 -17.15
N ASP A 396 -15.76 16.08 -17.77
CA ASP A 396 -17.15 16.49 -17.57
C ASP A 396 -17.64 16.15 -16.16
N ALA A 397 -17.22 15.00 -15.61
CA ALA A 397 -17.49 14.64 -14.22
C ALA A 397 -16.77 15.57 -13.25
N ALA A 398 -15.49 15.86 -13.48
CA ALA A 398 -14.74 16.83 -12.68
C ALA A 398 -15.39 18.22 -12.72
N THR A 399 -15.85 18.65 -13.90
CA THR A 399 -16.55 19.93 -14.07
C THR A 399 -17.89 19.98 -13.31
N ARG A 400 -18.60 18.85 -13.16
CA ARG A 400 -19.79 18.78 -12.30
C ARG A 400 -19.42 18.88 -10.82
N LEU A 401 -18.40 18.15 -10.38
CA LEU A 401 -17.92 18.18 -8.99
C LEU A 401 -17.39 19.56 -8.57
N ALA A 402 -16.74 20.28 -9.49
CA ALA A 402 -16.32 21.67 -9.29
C ALA A 402 -17.47 22.64 -8.98
N ARG A 403 -18.72 22.25 -9.24
CA ARG A 403 -19.94 23.02 -8.94
C ARG A 403 -20.79 22.39 -7.85
N SER A 404 -20.25 21.39 -7.14
CA SER A 404 -20.93 20.72 -6.03
C SER A 404 -21.05 21.64 -4.82
N ASP A 405 -22.12 21.49 -4.05
CA ASP A 405 -22.26 22.14 -2.74
C ASP A 405 -21.24 21.57 -1.74
N ASP A 406 -20.77 20.34 -1.96
CA ASP A 406 -19.74 19.72 -1.13
C ASP A 406 -18.35 20.31 -1.41
N VAL A 407 -17.74 20.89 -0.38
CA VAL A 407 -16.39 21.47 -0.41
C VAL A 407 -15.33 20.47 -0.87
N GLN A 408 -15.44 19.21 -0.46
CA GLN A 408 -14.48 18.16 -0.81
C GLN A 408 -14.56 17.83 -2.30
N ASP A 409 -15.76 17.77 -2.88
CA ASP A 409 -15.95 17.56 -4.32
C ASP A 409 -15.30 18.68 -5.13
N ARG A 410 -15.51 19.94 -4.72
CA ARG A 410 -14.89 21.10 -5.38
C ARG A 410 -13.37 21.06 -5.26
N ALA A 411 -12.85 20.79 -4.07
CA ALA A 411 -11.42 20.77 -3.80
C ALA A 411 -10.69 19.75 -4.69
N VAL A 412 -11.21 18.53 -4.79
CA VAL A 412 -10.54 17.49 -5.61
C VAL A 412 -10.65 17.76 -7.10
N ALA A 413 -11.81 18.24 -7.55
CA ALA A 413 -11.99 18.59 -8.96
C ALA A 413 -11.05 19.72 -9.39
N ALA A 414 -10.71 20.64 -8.47
CA ALA A 414 -10.00 21.88 -8.78
C ALA A 414 -8.65 21.71 -9.47
N ALA A 415 -7.93 20.61 -9.21
CA ALA A 415 -6.63 20.32 -9.82
C ALA A 415 -6.72 19.52 -11.14
N HIS A 416 -7.93 19.13 -11.58
CA HIS A 416 -8.09 18.29 -12.76
C HIS A 416 -7.68 19.04 -14.05
N PRO A 417 -6.78 18.48 -14.88
CA PRO A 417 -6.19 19.18 -16.03
C PRO A 417 -7.19 19.50 -17.14
N GLY A 418 -8.33 18.80 -17.17
CA GLY A 418 -9.40 19.01 -18.15
C GLY A 418 -10.46 20.04 -17.74
N LEU A 419 -10.28 20.79 -16.64
CA LEU A 419 -11.26 21.82 -16.26
C LEU A 419 -11.26 23.01 -17.24
N PRO A 420 -12.42 23.57 -17.59
CA PRO A 420 -12.49 24.82 -18.36
C PRO A 420 -11.92 26.01 -17.58
N ALA A 421 -11.28 26.97 -18.29
CA ALA A 421 -10.66 28.15 -17.69
C ALA A 421 -11.62 28.94 -16.77
N ASP A 422 -12.85 29.21 -17.22
CA ASP A 422 -13.86 29.93 -16.43
C ASP A 422 -14.21 29.19 -15.13
N THR A 423 -14.14 27.86 -15.13
CA THR A 423 -14.38 27.05 -13.93
C THR A 423 -13.20 27.14 -12.97
N ILE A 424 -11.96 27.16 -13.48
CA ILE A 424 -10.76 27.37 -12.67
C ILE A 424 -10.78 28.77 -12.03
N GLU A 425 -11.08 29.81 -12.80
CA GLU A 425 -11.17 31.19 -12.27
C GLU A 425 -12.27 31.33 -11.22
N ALA A 426 -13.42 30.66 -11.38
CA ALA A 426 -14.45 30.62 -10.34
C ALA A 426 -13.91 29.97 -9.04
N LEU A 427 -13.21 28.84 -9.15
CA LEU A 427 -12.63 28.12 -8.00
C LEU A 427 -11.48 28.88 -7.33
N LEU A 428 -10.73 29.70 -8.07
CA LEU A 428 -9.71 30.61 -7.48
C LEU A 428 -10.33 31.67 -6.57
N THR A 429 -11.65 31.89 -6.66
CA THR A 429 -12.43 32.81 -5.81
C THR A 429 -13.43 32.08 -4.89
N ASP A 430 -13.30 30.76 -4.75
CA ASP A 430 -14.18 29.94 -3.91
C ASP A 430 -14.20 30.44 -2.46
N GLU A 431 -15.33 30.30 -1.77
CA GLU A 431 -15.46 30.64 -0.35
C GLU A 431 -14.50 29.83 0.54
N ASN A 432 -14.11 28.63 0.11
CA ASN A 432 -13.27 27.74 0.87
C ASN A 432 -11.78 27.84 0.48
N ASP A 433 -10.94 28.10 1.47
CA ASP A 433 -9.50 28.26 1.32
C ASP A 433 -8.79 27.03 0.73
N ALA A 434 -9.25 25.82 1.04
CA ALA A 434 -8.67 24.59 0.49
C ALA A 434 -8.96 24.46 -1.00
N VAL A 435 -10.19 24.79 -1.43
CA VAL A 435 -10.58 24.81 -2.84
C VAL A 435 -9.75 25.83 -3.61
N ARG A 436 -9.60 27.06 -3.10
CA ARG A 436 -8.76 28.10 -3.74
C ARG A 436 -7.31 27.67 -3.89
N ARG A 437 -6.73 27.05 -2.85
CA ARG A 437 -5.35 26.52 -2.89
C ARG A 437 -5.18 25.45 -3.96
N TRP A 438 -6.10 24.48 -4.04
CA TRP A 438 -6.05 23.39 -5.02
C TRP A 438 -6.35 23.88 -6.45
N ALA A 439 -7.22 24.87 -6.61
CA ALA A 439 -7.44 25.51 -7.90
C ALA A 439 -6.15 26.15 -8.43
N ALA A 440 -5.39 26.82 -7.56
CA ALA A 440 -4.12 27.43 -7.93
C ALA A 440 -3.00 26.43 -8.25
N THR A 441 -3.14 25.14 -7.94
CA THR A 441 -2.21 24.08 -8.40
C THR A 441 -2.61 23.46 -9.74
N ASN A 442 -3.71 23.90 -10.36
CA ASN A 442 -4.18 23.33 -11.62
C ASN A 442 -3.15 23.56 -12.75
N PRO A 443 -2.70 22.50 -13.44
CA PRO A 443 -1.67 22.60 -14.48
C PRO A 443 -2.11 23.37 -15.73
N ALA A 444 -3.43 23.58 -15.91
CA ALA A 444 -3.98 24.34 -17.02
C ALA A 444 -3.87 25.87 -16.83
N ILE A 445 -3.43 26.36 -15.65
CA ILE A 445 -3.21 27.79 -15.41
C ILE A 445 -1.95 28.26 -16.19
N PRO A 446 -2.06 29.29 -17.03
CA PRO A 446 -0.91 29.87 -17.75
C PRO A 446 0.17 30.47 -16.83
N ALA A 447 1.42 30.46 -17.28
CA ALA A 447 2.57 30.90 -16.48
C ALA A 447 2.58 32.39 -16.09
N ASP A 448 2.05 33.26 -16.95
CA ASP A 448 1.83 34.67 -16.66
C ASP A 448 0.80 34.84 -15.55
N ARG A 449 -0.32 34.12 -15.62
CA ARG A 449 -1.33 34.09 -14.56
C ARG A 449 -0.75 33.57 -13.24
N LEU A 450 0.06 32.51 -13.26
CA LEU A 450 0.75 32.02 -12.04
C LEU A 450 1.63 33.09 -11.41
N THR A 451 2.33 33.89 -12.23
CA THR A 451 3.18 34.98 -11.73
C THR A 451 2.35 36.06 -11.03
N GLU A 452 1.15 36.35 -11.50
CA GLU A 452 0.20 37.23 -10.81
C GLU A 452 -0.28 36.60 -9.48
N LEU A 453 -0.64 35.32 -9.50
CA LEU A 453 -1.16 34.61 -8.32
C LEU A 453 -0.12 34.49 -7.19
N LEU A 454 1.18 34.44 -7.50
CA LEU A 454 2.26 34.50 -6.50
C LEU A 454 2.23 35.80 -5.67
N GLY A 455 1.70 36.89 -6.24
CA GLY A 455 1.52 38.19 -5.57
C GLY A 455 0.12 38.42 -5.02
N ALA A 456 -0.76 37.42 -5.04
CA ALA A 456 -2.12 37.55 -4.54
C ALA A 456 -2.13 37.82 -3.03
N ALA A 457 -3.03 38.69 -2.58
CA ALA A 457 -3.25 38.93 -1.14
C ALA A 457 -3.79 37.68 -0.42
N ASP A 458 -4.46 36.80 -1.16
CA ASP A 458 -4.93 35.52 -0.65
C ASP A 458 -3.76 34.53 -0.50
N ARG A 459 -3.40 34.23 0.75
CA ARG A 459 -2.31 33.31 1.09
C ARG A 459 -2.54 31.89 0.57
N SER A 460 -3.79 31.43 0.47
CA SER A 460 -4.11 30.09 -0.04
C SER A 460 -3.85 29.99 -1.54
N VAL A 461 -4.23 31.03 -2.29
CA VAL A 461 -3.96 31.13 -3.73
C VAL A 461 -2.45 31.27 -4.00
N ALA A 462 -1.76 32.14 -3.27
CA ALA A 462 -0.30 32.32 -3.42
C ALA A 462 0.48 31.03 -3.11
N ALA A 463 0.10 30.29 -2.05
CA ALA A 463 0.67 28.99 -1.74
C ALA A 463 0.46 27.97 -2.86
N GLY A 464 -0.75 27.89 -3.40
CA GLY A 464 -1.08 26.96 -4.49
C GLY A 464 -0.34 27.31 -5.79
N ALA A 465 -0.20 28.60 -6.11
CA ALA A 465 0.58 29.06 -7.25
C ALA A 465 2.08 28.71 -7.12
N ALA A 466 2.65 28.83 -5.91
CA ALA A 466 4.01 28.40 -5.63
C ALA A 466 4.19 26.87 -5.76
N ALA A 467 3.14 26.10 -5.43
CA ALA A 467 3.12 24.64 -5.57
C ALA A 467 2.74 24.15 -6.98
N ASN A 468 2.42 25.05 -7.92
CA ASN A 468 1.91 24.66 -9.23
C ASN A 468 3.00 24.02 -10.11
N PRO A 469 2.76 22.84 -10.72
CA PRO A 469 3.74 22.15 -11.58
C PRO A 469 4.19 22.99 -12.79
N SER A 470 3.36 23.92 -13.27
CA SER A 470 3.65 24.81 -14.39
C SER A 470 4.40 26.09 -14.00
N LEU A 471 4.81 26.24 -12.73
CA LEU A 471 5.53 27.42 -12.26
C LEU A 471 6.92 27.52 -12.93
N PRO A 472 7.27 28.66 -13.57
CA PRO A 472 8.58 28.80 -14.20
C PRO A 472 9.74 28.75 -13.20
N LEU A 473 10.83 28.06 -13.56
CA LEU A 473 12.06 27.98 -12.76
C LEU A 473 12.61 29.36 -12.38
N THR A 474 12.52 30.34 -13.29
CA THR A 474 12.95 31.72 -13.02
C THR A 474 12.15 32.37 -11.89
N ALA A 475 10.88 32.01 -11.71
CA ALA A 475 10.07 32.48 -10.59
C ALA A 475 10.48 31.81 -9.28
N MET A 476 10.77 30.50 -9.30
CA MET A 476 11.28 29.75 -8.15
C MET A 476 12.58 30.38 -7.61
N HIS A 477 13.56 30.64 -8.49
CA HIS A 477 14.81 31.29 -8.08
C HIS A 477 14.59 32.69 -7.51
N ARG A 478 13.71 33.50 -8.11
CA ARG A 478 13.39 34.84 -7.57
C ARG A 478 12.81 34.78 -6.15
N ILE A 479 12.00 33.77 -5.84
CA ILE A 479 11.46 33.58 -4.49
C ILE A 479 12.59 33.24 -3.52
N LEU A 480 13.46 32.30 -3.88
CA LEU A 480 14.61 31.90 -3.06
C LEU A 480 15.62 33.04 -2.84
N ASP A 481 15.96 33.77 -3.91
CA ASP A 481 16.91 34.89 -3.85
C ASP A 481 16.39 36.00 -2.93
N ARG A 482 15.07 36.26 -2.95
CA ARG A 482 14.43 37.20 -2.02
C ARG A 482 14.45 36.74 -0.57
N ALA A 483 14.46 35.43 -0.34
CA ALA A 483 14.62 34.84 0.99
C ALA A 483 16.09 34.78 1.45
N GLY A 484 17.05 35.15 0.60
CA GLY A 484 18.48 35.08 0.91
C GLY A 484 19.04 33.65 0.96
N LEU A 485 18.38 32.72 0.28
CA LEU A 485 18.78 31.30 0.20
C LEU A 485 19.71 31.01 -0.98
#